data_AF-A0A3A5A6C4-F1
#
_entry.id   AF-A0A3A5A6C4-F1
#
_cell.length_a   1.000
_cell.length_b   1.000
_cell.length_c   1.000
_cell.angle_alpha   90.00
_cell.angle_beta   90.00
_cell.angle_gamma   90.00
#
_symmetry.space_group_name_H-M   'P 1'
#
loop_
_entity.id
_entity.type
_entity.pdbx_description
1 polymer ?
#
loop_
_entity_poly.entity_id
_entity_poly.type
_entity_poly.pdbx_seq_one_letter_code
_entity_poly.pdbx_strand_id
1 'polypeptide(L)'
;MCLKIRDSSLRFAPFRMTRWTSAEVSKKAASMLLANLYVDKIDLAPYFTPGDCRAAGFPDCREFLAALKEGRLKPEDCPSLSPAKRYALSLALRAGEILPPVQSLELPRPVPAELYEINEPDAASPVLATANSEFTLMVLTGLLALTVSPFYLLLVDCRGDTADMAMIYRSFTPQRLDQALEAHKLAAKVTHRRLVIPGVLAPLKEESAAYLTGWDIVAGPICAGELPLFMGEKWQPPEE
;
A
#
# COMPACT_ATOMS: atom_id res chain seq x y z
N MET A 1 6.10 -38.89 3.27
CA MET A 1 5.87 -39.15 4.72
C MET A 1 4.39 -38.97 5.00
N CYS A 2 3.75 -40.07 5.43
CA CYS A 2 2.37 -40.33 5.87
C CYS A 2 1.45 -39.13 6.17
N LEU A 3 0.15 -39.13 5.81
CA LEU A 3 -0.85 -40.09 6.29
C LEU A 3 -1.97 -40.41 5.27
N LYS A 4 -2.35 -41.68 5.26
CA LYS A 4 -3.50 -42.29 4.60
C LYS A 4 -4.55 -42.58 5.68
N ILE A 5 -5.77 -42.06 5.55
CA ILE A 5 -6.90 -42.46 6.40
C ILE A 5 -7.99 -43.03 5.49
N ARG A 6 -8.14 -44.36 5.54
CA ARG A 6 -9.38 -45.05 5.20
C ARG A 6 -10.25 -44.97 6.46
N ASP A 7 -11.44 -44.43 6.35
CA ASP A 7 -12.56 -44.98 7.09
C ASP A 7 -13.83 -44.92 6.22
N SER A 8 -14.49 -46.05 6.17
CA SER A 8 -15.59 -46.39 5.28
C SER A 8 -16.82 -46.62 6.16
N SER A 9 -17.58 -45.56 6.44
CA SER A 9 -18.98 -45.65 6.89
C SER A 9 -19.58 -44.27 7.19
N LEU A 10 -19.79 -43.44 6.17
CA LEU A 10 -20.67 -42.27 6.31
C LEU A 10 -21.77 -42.35 5.26
N ARG A 11 -22.97 -42.70 5.75
CA ARG A 11 -24.22 -42.65 5.01
C ARG A 11 -24.43 -41.20 4.55
N PHE A 12 -24.70 -41.00 3.26
CA PHE A 12 -25.08 -39.71 2.71
C PHE A 12 -26.37 -39.23 3.39
N ALA A 13 -26.26 -38.20 4.23
CA ALA A 13 -27.40 -37.39 4.66
C ALA A 13 -27.65 -36.31 3.58
N PRO A 14 -28.92 -35.96 3.29
CA PRO A 14 -29.25 -35.07 2.19
C PRO A 14 -28.71 -33.66 2.43
N PHE A 15 -28.13 -33.08 1.39
CA PHE A 15 -27.59 -31.72 1.36
C PHE A 15 -28.73 -30.71 1.54
N ARG A 16 -28.96 -30.27 2.79
CA ARG A 16 -29.81 -29.10 3.08
C ARG A 16 -29.00 -27.85 2.75
N MET A 17 -29.39 -27.12 1.70
CA MET A 17 -29.02 -25.71 1.55
C MET A 17 -29.64 -24.93 2.71
N THR A 18 -28.91 -24.76 3.80
CA THR A 18 -29.27 -23.81 4.85
C THR A 18 -29.01 -22.40 4.31
N ARG A 19 -30.11 -21.67 4.05
CA ARG A 19 -30.05 -20.21 3.91
C ARG A 19 -29.60 -19.65 5.26
N TRP A 20 -28.44 -19.01 5.25
CA TRP A 20 -27.90 -18.30 6.41
C TRP A 20 -28.85 -17.17 6.80
N THR A 21 -29.17 -17.06 8.08
CA THR A 21 -29.99 -15.96 8.59
C THR A 21 -29.16 -14.68 8.67
N SER A 22 -29.78 -13.51 8.51
CA SER A 22 -29.08 -12.21 8.63
C SER A 22 -28.36 -12.04 9.98
N ALA A 23 -28.84 -12.71 11.03
CA ALA A 23 -28.21 -12.73 12.35
C ALA A 23 -26.93 -13.56 12.42
N GLU A 24 -26.82 -14.66 11.65
CA GLU A 24 -25.60 -15.48 11.56
C GLU A 24 -24.55 -14.78 10.69
N VAL A 25 -24.97 -14.11 9.62
CA VAL A 25 -24.10 -13.22 8.83
C VAL A 25 -23.57 -12.08 9.70
N SER A 26 -24.44 -11.46 10.50
CA SER A 26 -24.08 -10.38 11.42
C SER A 26 -23.16 -10.83 12.57
N LYS A 27 -23.33 -12.06 13.09
CA LYS A 27 -22.43 -12.64 14.10
C LYS A 27 -21.05 -12.98 13.53
N LYS A 28 -20.99 -13.44 12.27
CA LYS A 28 -19.71 -13.71 11.58
C LYS A 28 -18.97 -12.42 11.22
N ALA A 29 -19.71 -11.35 10.91
CA ALA A 29 -19.15 -10.00 10.72
C ALA A 29 -18.59 -9.40 12.03
N ALA A 30 -19.24 -9.65 13.17
CA ALA A 30 -18.81 -9.16 14.47
C ALA A 30 -17.55 -9.86 15.05
N SER A 31 -17.05 -10.94 14.44
CA SER A 31 -15.85 -11.66 14.90
C SER A 31 -14.61 -11.45 14.00
N MET A 32 -14.68 -10.56 13.00
CA MET A 32 -13.54 -10.29 12.14
C MET A 32 -12.65 -9.24 12.80
N LEU A 33 -11.54 -9.69 13.41
CA LEU A 33 -10.45 -8.80 13.79
C LEU A 33 -9.84 -8.22 12.51
N LEU A 34 -9.84 -6.89 12.37
CA LEU A 34 -9.28 -6.21 11.21
C LEU A 34 -7.81 -5.87 11.46
N ALA A 35 -6.99 -5.97 10.42
CA ALA A 35 -5.61 -5.53 10.45
C ALA A 35 -5.55 -4.00 10.52
N ASN A 36 -4.56 -3.46 11.24
CA ASN A 36 -4.31 -2.03 11.25
C ASN A 36 -3.55 -1.63 9.97
N LEU A 37 -4.18 -0.83 9.11
CA LEU A 37 -3.56 -0.28 7.89
C LEU A 37 -2.81 1.04 8.13
N TYR A 38 -2.58 1.39 9.40
CA TYR A 38 -1.86 2.58 9.85
C TYR A 38 -2.50 3.90 9.44
N VAL A 39 -3.83 3.95 9.25
CA VAL A 39 -4.55 5.19 8.94
C VAL A 39 -4.34 6.25 10.02
N ASP A 40 -4.13 5.84 11.28
CA ASP A 40 -3.78 6.72 12.40
C ASP A 40 -2.37 7.35 12.29
N LYS A 41 -1.52 6.83 11.41
CA LYS A 41 -0.15 7.31 11.17
C LYS A 41 -0.03 8.31 10.02
N ILE A 42 -1.14 8.63 9.35
CA ILE A 42 -1.14 9.58 8.23
C ILE A 42 -0.71 10.97 8.73
N ASP A 43 0.42 11.46 8.22
CA ASP A 43 0.91 12.81 8.49
C ASP A 43 0.94 13.64 7.21
N LEU A 44 0.05 14.62 7.14
CA LEU A 44 -0.07 15.49 5.97
C LEU A 44 1.01 16.59 5.96
N ALA A 45 1.58 16.94 7.11
CA ALA A 45 2.45 18.11 7.24
C ALA A 45 3.66 18.12 6.28
N PRO A 46 4.36 17.01 6.04
CA PRO A 46 5.53 16.98 5.14
C PRO A 46 5.21 17.35 3.68
N TYR A 47 3.95 17.23 3.25
CA TYR A 47 3.55 17.46 1.87
C TYR A 47 3.14 18.90 1.56
N PHE A 48 3.10 19.79 2.56
CA PHE A 48 2.67 21.18 2.39
C PHE A 48 3.78 22.16 2.73
N THR A 49 3.97 23.15 1.86
CA THR A 49 4.86 24.27 2.12
C THR A 49 4.12 25.39 2.85
N PRO A 50 4.82 26.27 3.60
CA PRO A 50 4.21 27.48 4.14
C PRO A 50 3.56 28.37 3.08
N GLY A 51 4.03 28.29 1.82
CA GLY A 51 3.42 28.98 0.68
C GLY A 51 2.04 28.43 0.35
N ASP A 52 1.89 27.10 0.34
CA ASP A 52 0.61 26.43 0.05
C ASP A 52 -0.46 26.83 1.07
N CYS A 53 -0.11 26.82 2.35
CA CYS A 53 -1.03 27.09 3.45
C CYS A 53 -1.47 28.57 3.48
N ARG A 54 -0.54 29.50 3.22
CA ARG A 54 -0.86 30.92 3.07
C ARG A 54 -1.72 31.18 1.85
N ALA A 55 -1.44 30.51 0.74
CA ALA A 55 -2.27 30.61 -0.47
C ALA A 55 -3.68 30.04 -0.28
N ALA A 56 -3.85 29.09 0.64
CA ALA A 56 -5.15 28.59 1.08
C ALA A 56 -5.86 29.50 2.12
N GLY A 57 -5.27 30.65 2.47
CA GLY A 57 -5.87 31.62 3.38
C GLY A 57 -5.59 31.40 4.87
N PHE A 58 -4.66 30.50 5.22
CA PHE A 58 -4.29 30.20 6.60
C PHE A 58 -2.95 30.84 6.99
N PRO A 59 -2.79 31.31 8.24
CA PRO A 59 -1.55 31.93 8.70
C PRO A 59 -0.40 30.91 8.79
N ASP A 60 -0.72 29.66 9.14
CA ASP A 60 0.22 28.56 9.20
C ASP A 60 -0.39 27.24 8.71
N CYS A 61 0.48 26.26 8.44
CA CYS A 61 0.06 24.95 7.97
C CYS A 61 -0.63 24.10 9.04
N ARG A 62 -0.41 24.38 10.33
CA ARG A 62 -1.03 23.60 11.40
C ARG A 62 -2.53 23.85 11.44
N GLU A 63 -2.94 25.11 11.35
CA GLU A 63 -4.36 25.48 11.30
C GLU A 63 -5.05 24.98 10.04
N PHE A 64 -4.36 25.09 8.89
CA PHE A 64 -4.83 24.56 7.61
C PHE A 64 -5.11 23.05 7.68
N LEU A 65 -4.13 22.28 8.17
CA LEU A 65 -4.24 20.83 8.26
C LEU A 65 -5.27 20.39 9.32
N ALA A 66 -5.42 21.15 10.42
CA ALA A 66 -6.47 20.91 11.39
C ALA A 66 -7.86 21.12 10.78
N ALA A 67 -8.05 22.18 9.99
CA ALA A 67 -9.31 22.45 9.32
C ALA A 67 -9.69 21.34 8.32
N LEU A 68 -8.73 20.80 7.58
CA LEU A 68 -8.93 19.65 6.69
C LEU A 68 -9.31 18.38 7.46
N LYS A 69 -8.57 18.05 8.53
CA LYS A 69 -8.83 16.85 9.35
C LYS A 69 -10.18 16.90 10.06
N GLU A 70 -10.64 18.08 10.45
CA GLU A 70 -11.94 18.30 11.10
C GLU A 70 -13.10 18.43 10.09
N GLY A 71 -12.81 18.41 8.78
CA GLY A 71 -13.82 18.56 7.72
C GLY A 71 -14.38 19.98 7.59
N ARG A 72 -13.76 20.98 8.23
CA ARG A 72 -14.13 22.40 8.10
C ARG A 72 -13.71 23.01 6.75
N LEU A 73 -12.73 22.40 6.10
CA LEU A 73 -12.23 22.77 4.79
C LEU A 73 -12.17 21.51 3.93
N LYS A 74 -12.58 21.60 2.66
CA LYS A 74 -12.43 20.50 1.72
C LYS A 74 -11.30 20.77 0.72
N PRO A 75 -10.68 19.73 0.14
CA PRO A 75 -9.65 19.90 -0.88
C PRO A 75 -10.10 20.72 -2.09
N GLU A 76 -11.39 20.66 -2.45
CA GLU A 76 -11.95 21.39 -3.58
C GLU A 76 -11.95 22.91 -3.36
N ASP A 77 -12.06 23.34 -2.09
CA ASP A 77 -12.06 24.74 -1.65
C ASP A 77 -10.66 25.37 -1.69
N CYS A 78 -9.63 24.62 -2.10
CA CYS A 78 -8.24 25.06 -2.15
C CYS A 78 -7.74 25.25 -3.60
N PRO A 79 -8.20 26.26 -4.35
CA PRO A 79 -7.83 26.45 -5.76
C PRO A 79 -6.35 26.75 -5.97
N SER A 80 -5.64 27.14 -4.90
CA SER A 80 -4.19 27.35 -4.88
C SER A 80 -3.39 26.06 -5.05
N LEU A 81 -3.98 24.90 -4.77
CA LEU A 81 -3.34 23.60 -4.94
C LEU A 81 -3.55 23.07 -6.36
N SER A 82 -2.52 22.43 -6.92
CA SER A 82 -2.63 21.76 -8.22
C SER A 82 -3.77 20.73 -8.20
N PRO A 83 -4.45 20.47 -9.34
CA PRO A 83 -5.50 19.46 -9.41
C PRO A 83 -5.05 18.09 -8.89
N ALA A 84 -3.84 17.66 -9.26
CA ALA A 84 -3.23 16.43 -8.77
C ALA A 84 -3.07 16.42 -7.25
N LYS A 85 -2.58 17.53 -6.66
CA LYS A 85 -2.40 17.64 -5.21
C LYS A 85 -3.73 17.67 -4.45
N ARG A 86 -4.77 18.32 -4.98
CA ARG A 86 -6.13 18.29 -4.39
C ARG A 86 -6.71 16.88 -4.42
N TYR A 87 -6.57 16.20 -5.54
CA TYR A 87 -7.01 14.81 -5.68
C TYR A 87 -6.29 13.90 -4.68
N ALA A 88 -4.96 13.93 -4.65
CA ALA A 88 -4.15 13.17 -3.71
C ALA A 88 -4.52 13.46 -2.25
N LEU A 89 -4.76 14.73 -1.90
CA LEU A 89 -5.21 15.13 -0.57
C LEU A 89 -6.58 14.54 -0.23
N SER A 90 -7.52 14.54 -1.17
CA SER A 90 -8.85 13.96 -0.96
C SER A 90 -8.80 12.46 -0.66
N LEU A 91 -7.89 11.73 -1.33
CA LEU A 91 -7.66 10.31 -1.08
C LEU A 91 -7.04 10.06 0.30
N ALA A 92 -6.03 10.84 0.68
CA ALA A 92 -5.36 10.69 1.98
C ALA A 92 -6.31 10.98 3.16
N LEU A 93 -7.15 12.01 3.06
CA LEU A 93 -8.16 12.32 4.09
C LEU A 93 -9.23 11.22 4.22
N ARG A 94 -9.51 10.50 3.12
CA ARG A 94 -10.51 9.42 3.04
C ARG A 94 -9.87 8.03 3.10
N ALA A 95 -8.61 7.91 3.52
CA ALA A 95 -7.88 6.65 3.53
C ALA A 95 -8.63 5.52 4.25
N GLY A 96 -9.30 5.82 5.37
CA GLY A 96 -10.10 4.84 6.11
C GLY A 96 -11.35 4.33 5.38
N GLU A 97 -11.82 5.05 4.36
CA GLU A 97 -12.96 4.65 3.53
C GLU A 97 -12.53 3.91 2.26
N ILE A 98 -11.42 4.35 1.64
CA ILE A 98 -10.98 3.84 0.33
C ILE A 98 -10.14 2.58 0.43
N LEU A 99 -9.39 2.40 1.54
CA LEU A 99 -8.55 1.22 1.69
C LEU A 99 -9.43 0.01 2.04
N PRO A 100 -9.23 -1.14 1.37
CA PRO A 100 -10.06 -2.31 1.60
C PRO A 100 -9.86 -2.85 3.03
N PRO A 101 -10.91 -3.33 3.70
CA PRO A 101 -10.75 -3.95 5.01
C PRO A 101 -9.95 -5.25 4.88
N VAL A 102 -8.89 -5.37 5.68
CA VAL A 102 -8.03 -6.55 5.70
C VAL A 102 -8.29 -7.34 6.98
N GLN A 103 -8.45 -8.66 6.84
CA GLN A 103 -8.58 -9.54 8.00
C GLN A 103 -7.21 -9.72 8.66
N SER A 104 -7.17 -9.58 9.98
CA SER A 104 -5.98 -9.90 10.77
C SER A 104 -5.91 -11.42 10.93
N LEU A 105 -5.03 -12.06 10.17
CA LEU A 105 -4.76 -13.49 10.25
C LEU A 105 -3.40 -13.75 10.90
N GLU A 106 -3.28 -14.89 11.59
CA GLU A 106 -2.01 -15.32 12.20
C GLU A 106 -1.04 -15.93 11.19
N LEU A 107 -1.53 -16.39 10.03
CA LEU A 107 -0.74 -17.08 9.02
C LEU A 107 -0.51 -16.21 7.77
N PRO A 108 0.70 -16.23 7.19
CA PRO A 108 1.00 -15.48 5.98
C PRO A 108 0.21 -16.03 4.78
N ARG A 109 -0.08 -15.13 3.84
CA ARG A 109 -0.77 -15.42 2.58
C ARG A 109 0.14 -15.05 1.41
N PRO A 110 1.05 -15.94 0.99
CA PRO A 110 1.98 -15.62 -0.08
C PRO A 110 1.28 -15.57 -1.44
N VAL A 111 1.67 -14.57 -2.24
CA VAL A 111 1.45 -14.53 -3.68
C VAL A 111 2.78 -14.71 -4.42
N PRO A 112 2.80 -15.05 -5.71
CA PRO A 112 4.03 -15.10 -6.49
C PRO A 112 4.83 -13.79 -6.36
N ALA A 113 6.13 -13.93 -6.11
CA ALA A 113 7.05 -12.80 -6.07
C ALA A 113 7.40 -12.43 -7.52
N GLU A 114 6.74 -11.40 -8.04
CA GLU A 114 6.88 -10.97 -9.43
C GLU A 114 6.83 -9.44 -9.55
N LEU A 115 7.12 -8.95 -10.75
CA LEU A 115 7.01 -7.55 -11.11
C LEU A 115 5.66 -7.29 -11.78
N TYR A 116 4.85 -6.44 -11.15
CA TYR A 116 3.60 -5.95 -11.72
C TYR A 116 3.84 -4.65 -12.49
N GLU A 117 3.28 -4.59 -13.69
CA GLU A 117 3.27 -3.40 -14.55
C GLU A 117 1.89 -2.75 -14.46
N ILE A 118 1.81 -1.59 -13.82
CA ILE A 118 0.56 -0.87 -13.54
C ILE A 118 0.45 0.29 -14.53
N ASN A 119 -0.67 0.38 -15.24
CA ASN A 119 -0.97 1.44 -16.22
C ASN A 119 0.13 1.65 -17.27
N GLU A 120 0.63 0.56 -17.86
CA GLU A 120 1.60 0.57 -18.97
C GLU A 120 2.87 1.41 -18.67
N PRO A 121 3.68 1.00 -17.69
CA PRO A 121 4.84 1.78 -17.28
C PRO A 121 5.95 1.83 -18.32
N ASP A 122 6.58 2.98 -18.37
CA ASP A 122 7.73 3.30 -19.21
C ASP A 122 9.04 3.42 -18.40
N ALA A 123 10.12 3.77 -19.08
CA ALA A 123 11.43 3.85 -18.46
C ALA A 123 11.62 5.02 -17.47
N ALA A 124 10.65 5.93 -17.33
CA ALA A 124 10.65 7.02 -16.35
C ALA A 124 9.69 6.76 -15.17
N SER A 125 8.91 5.68 -15.26
CA SER A 125 7.83 5.35 -14.32
C SER A 125 8.39 4.95 -12.93
N PRO A 126 7.78 5.41 -11.83
CA PRO A 126 8.26 5.09 -10.49
C PRO A 126 8.24 3.59 -10.21
N VAL A 127 9.22 3.16 -9.42
CA VAL A 127 9.32 1.79 -8.94
C VAL A 127 8.98 1.74 -7.46
N LEU A 128 8.01 0.89 -7.12
CA LEU A 128 7.61 0.52 -5.77
C LEU A 128 8.10 -0.90 -5.48
N ALA A 129 8.60 -1.17 -4.28
CA ALA A 129 8.86 -2.54 -3.81
C ALA A 129 8.14 -2.81 -2.50
N THR A 130 7.63 -4.02 -2.33
CA THR A 130 6.96 -4.47 -1.11
C THR A 130 7.10 -5.98 -0.91
N ALA A 131 6.62 -6.52 0.21
CA ALA A 131 6.58 -7.94 0.48
C ALA A 131 5.44 -8.65 -0.27
N ASN A 132 5.64 -9.91 -0.67
CA ASN A 132 4.68 -10.72 -1.45
C ASN A 132 3.48 -11.27 -0.64
N SER A 133 2.86 -10.46 0.21
CA SER A 133 1.62 -10.81 0.90
C SER A 133 0.39 -10.46 0.06
N GLU A 134 -0.57 -11.37 -0.04
CA GLU A 134 -1.87 -11.17 -0.69
C GLU A 134 -2.57 -9.91 -0.18
N PHE A 135 -2.54 -9.67 1.14
CA PHE A 135 -3.19 -8.51 1.75
C PHE A 135 -2.46 -7.20 1.43
N THR A 136 -1.12 -7.22 1.46
CA THR A 136 -0.34 -6.05 1.04
C THR A 136 -0.60 -5.72 -0.43
N LEU A 137 -0.64 -6.73 -1.30
CA LEU A 137 -0.94 -6.56 -2.72
C LEU A 137 -2.36 -6.03 -2.92
N MET A 138 -3.35 -6.57 -2.20
CA MET A 138 -4.75 -6.11 -2.26
C MET A 138 -4.88 -4.62 -1.89
N VAL A 139 -4.24 -4.18 -0.81
CA VAL A 139 -4.27 -2.78 -0.37
C VAL A 139 -3.61 -1.87 -1.40
N LEU A 140 -2.42 -2.24 -1.89
CA LEU A 140 -1.70 -1.42 -2.86
C LEU A 140 -2.40 -1.36 -4.22
N THR A 141 -2.89 -2.48 -4.74
CA THR A 141 -3.60 -2.51 -6.03
C THR A 141 -4.94 -1.79 -5.95
N GLY A 142 -5.68 -1.91 -4.82
CA GLY A 142 -6.89 -1.14 -4.60
C GLY A 142 -6.66 0.37 -4.61
N LEU A 143 -5.53 0.82 -4.04
CA LEU A 143 -5.14 2.23 -4.09
C LEU A 143 -4.63 2.66 -5.47
N LEU A 144 -3.79 1.86 -6.10
CA LEU A 144 -3.22 2.14 -7.44
C LEU A 144 -4.29 2.11 -8.53
N ALA A 145 -5.43 1.46 -8.31
CA ALA A 145 -6.60 1.55 -9.19
C ALA A 145 -7.26 2.95 -9.19
N LEU A 146 -6.91 3.81 -8.23
CA LEU A 146 -7.41 5.20 -8.15
C LEU A 146 -6.52 6.19 -8.90
N THR A 147 -5.67 5.72 -9.81
CA THR A 147 -4.82 6.60 -10.63
C THR A 147 -4.61 5.98 -12.00
N VAL A 148 -4.39 6.85 -12.99
CA VAL A 148 -3.91 6.47 -14.32
C VAL A 148 -2.39 6.54 -14.44
N SER A 149 -1.69 6.94 -13.37
CA SER A 149 -0.24 7.03 -13.37
C SER A 149 0.41 5.64 -13.53
N PRO A 150 1.48 5.54 -14.33
CA PRO A 150 2.21 4.30 -14.51
C PRO A 150 3.10 3.98 -13.30
N PHE A 151 3.17 2.71 -12.91
CA PHE A 151 4.08 2.22 -11.87
C PHE A 151 4.62 0.83 -12.16
N TYR A 152 5.86 0.59 -11.74
CA TYR A 152 6.35 -0.76 -11.49
C TYR A 152 6.13 -1.11 -10.02
N LEU A 153 5.48 -2.25 -9.73
CA LEU A 153 5.31 -2.77 -8.37
C LEU A 153 6.04 -4.13 -8.25
N LEU A 154 7.19 -4.12 -7.59
CA LEU A 154 8.02 -5.29 -7.33
C LEU A 154 7.61 -5.98 -6.03
N LEU A 155 7.22 -7.26 -6.11
CA LEU A 155 7.00 -8.09 -4.94
C LEU A 155 8.27 -8.88 -4.59
N VAL A 156 8.81 -8.65 -3.40
CA VAL A 156 9.94 -9.39 -2.85
C VAL A 156 9.42 -10.61 -2.09
N ASP A 157 10.01 -11.78 -2.34
CA ASP A 157 9.64 -13.00 -1.62
C ASP A 157 10.01 -12.91 -0.14
N CYS A 158 9.01 -12.62 0.68
CA CYS A 158 9.08 -12.53 2.13
C CYS A 158 8.23 -13.64 2.76
N ARG A 159 8.02 -14.77 2.06
CA ARG A 159 7.20 -15.91 2.53
C ARG A 159 5.72 -15.55 2.76
N GLY A 160 5.24 -14.47 2.15
CA GLY A 160 3.87 -13.98 2.33
C GLY A 160 3.65 -13.12 3.58
N ASP A 161 4.73 -12.74 4.28
CA ASP A 161 4.69 -11.78 5.39
C ASP A 161 4.21 -10.41 4.86
N THR A 162 3.36 -9.70 5.61
CA THR A 162 3.04 -8.28 5.32
C THR A 162 4.29 -7.40 5.49
N ALA A 163 4.33 -6.19 4.93
CA ALA A 163 5.57 -5.39 4.92
C ALA A 163 6.14 -5.10 6.33
N ASP A 164 5.27 -4.85 7.31
CA ASP A 164 5.61 -4.66 8.72
C ASP A 164 6.12 -5.95 9.37
N MET A 165 5.45 -7.08 9.15
CA MET A 165 5.89 -8.38 9.65
C MET A 165 7.18 -8.83 8.99
N ALA A 166 7.38 -8.51 7.70
CA ALA A 166 8.59 -8.82 6.98
C ALA A 166 9.79 -8.03 7.52
N MET A 167 9.57 -6.82 8.02
CA MET A 167 10.57 -6.07 8.78
C MET A 167 10.90 -6.77 10.12
N ILE A 168 9.87 -7.13 10.90
CA ILE A 168 10.02 -7.74 12.23
C ILE A 168 10.73 -9.10 12.14
N TYR A 169 10.26 -9.96 11.24
CA TYR A 169 10.83 -11.30 11.03
C TYR A 169 12.08 -11.30 10.17
N ARG A 170 12.57 -10.11 9.76
CA ARG A 170 13.75 -9.94 8.89
C ARG A 170 13.66 -10.80 7.63
N SER A 171 12.46 -10.93 7.07
CA SER A 171 12.22 -11.64 5.81
C SER A 171 12.28 -10.71 4.61
N PHE A 172 12.11 -9.40 4.79
CA PHE A 172 12.52 -8.40 3.81
C PHE A 172 13.98 -8.00 4.10
N THR A 173 14.91 -8.36 3.21
CA THR A 173 16.34 -8.06 3.39
C THR A 173 16.94 -7.43 2.13
N PRO A 174 18.06 -6.68 2.25
CA PRO A 174 18.76 -6.13 1.10
C PRO A 174 19.10 -7.17 0.02
N GLN A 175 19.52 -8.36 0.43
CA GLN A 175 19.90 -9.44 -0.49
C GLN A 175 18.70 -9.98 -1.26
N ARG A 176 17.54 -10.13 -0.61
CA ARG A 176 16.31 -10.57 -1.29
C ARG A 176 15.78 -9.51 -2.24
N LEU A 177 15.89 -8.25 -1.85
CA LEU A 177 15.52 -7.13 -2.72
C LEU A 177 16.44 -7.06 -3.95
N ASP A 178 17.75 -7.22 -3.78
CA ASP A 178 18.73 -7.28 -4.88
C ASP A 178 18.43 -8.43 -5.85
N GLN A 179 18.20 -9.63 -5.31
CA GLN A 179 17.80 -10.80 -6.10
C GLN A 179 16.52 -10.55 -6.90
N ALA A 180 15.52 -9.88 -6.30
CA ALA A 180 14.28 -9.55 -6.99
C ALA A 180 14.49 -8.53 -8.13
N LEU A 181 15.33 -7.51 -7.91
CA LEU A 181 15.66 -6.52 -8.94
C LEU A 181 16.37 -7.17 -10.14
N GLU A 182 17.32 -8.05 -9.90
CA GLU A 182 18.07 -8.77 -10.93
C GLU A 182 17.20 -9.80 -11.67
N ALA A 183 16.37 -10.56 -10.94
CA ALA A 183 15.48 -11.55 -11.53
C ALA A 183 14.52 -10.93 -12.58
N HIS A 184 14.07 -9.71 -12.33
CA HIS A 184 13.19 -8.96 -13.24
C HIS A 184 13.94 -8.00 -14.17
N LYS A 185 15.27 -7.98 -14.13
CA LYS A 185 16.15 -7.09 -14.93
C LYS A 185 15.70 -5.64 -14.85
N LEU A 186 15.33 -5.18 -13.65
CA LEU A 186 14.63 -3.91 -13.49
C LEU A 186 15.51 -2.71 -13.90
N ALA A 187 16.82 -2.83 -13.71
CA ALA A 187 17.80 -1.86 -14.17
C ALA A 187 17.77 -1.63 -15.70
N ALA A 188 17.33 -2.61 -16.49
CA ALA A 188 17.17 -2.47 -17.95
C ALA A 188 15.81 -1.89 -18.35
N LYS A 189 14.82 -1.89 -17.45
CA LYS A 189 13.46 -1.35 -17.70
C LYS A 189 13.37 0.14 -17.42
N VAL A 190 14.11 0.66 -16.43
CA VAL A 190 14.08 2.08 -16.03
C VAL A 190 15.40 2.82 -16.31
N THR A 191 15.28 4.11 -16.66
CA THR A 191 16.40 5.04 -16.87
C THR A 191 16.98 5.59 -15.57
N HIS A 192 16.21 5.53 -14.48
CA HIS A 192 16.64 5.92 -13.15
C HIS A 192 17.02 4.70 -12.31
N ARG A 193 17.60 4.95 -11.15
CA ARG A 193 17.90 3.93 -10.13
C ARG A 193 17.33 4.40 -8.80
N ARG A 194 16.01 4.55 -8.76
CA ARG A 194 15.28 4.99 -7.57
C ARG A 194 14.17 4.01 -7.30
N LEU A 195 14.10 3.53 -6.06
CA LEU A 195 13.11 2.55 -5.62
C LEU A 195 12.46 3.05 -4.33
N VAL A 196 11.13 3.00 -4.26
CA VAL A 196 10.36 3.36 -3.08
C VAL A 196 9.98 2.10 -2.31
N ILE A 197 10.29 2.05 -1.02
CA ILE A 197 9.86 0.99 -0.10
C ILE A 197 8.86 1.53 0.93
N PRO A 198 7.96 0.72 1.49
CA PRO A 198 7.11 1.09 2.61
C PRO A 198 7.87 1.78 3.75
N GLY A 199 7.27 2.79 4.39
CA GLY A 199 7.89 3.54 5.47
C GLY A 199 8.26 2.68 6.69
N VAL A 200 7.53 1.59 6.93
CA VAL A 200 7.86 0.59 7.97
C VAL A 200 9.20 -0.12 7.71
N LEU A 201 9.69 -0.10 6.46
CA LEU A 201 10.99 -0.65 6.05
C LEU A 201 12.09 0.41 6.00
N ALA A 202 11.83 1.65 6.41
CA ALA A 202 12.83 2.74 6.40
C ALA A 202 14.18 2.37 7.06
N PRO A 203 14.25 1.60 8.16
CA PRO A 203 15.53 1.19 8.75
C PRO A 203 16.41 0.36 7.80
N LEU A 204 15.84 -0.33 6.80
CA LEU A 204 16.61 -1.09 5.82
C LEU A 204 17.34 -0.22 4.80
N LYS A 205 17.05 1.08 4.73
CA LYS A 205 17.69 1.98 3.76
C LYS A 205 19.21 1.99 3.90
N GLU A 206 19.72 2.09 5.13
CA GLU A 206 21.15 2.12 5.40
C GLU A 206 21.80 0.77 5.11
N GLU A 207 21.16 -0.32 5.57
CA GLU A 207 21.62 -1.69 5.30
C GLU A 207 21.66 -1.98 3.78
N SER A 208 20.72 -1.43 3.03
CA SER A 208 20.59 -1.63 1.59
C SER A 208 21.66 -0.94 0.76
N ALA A 209 22.23 0.17 1.26
CA ALA A 209 23.25 0.94 0.52
C ALA A 209 24.51 0.11 0.20
N ALA A 210 24.83 -0.90 1.03
CA ALA A 210 25.96 -1.79 0.82
C ALA A 210 25.72 -2.89 -0.24
N TYR A 211 24.46 -3.24 -0.50
CA TYR A 211 24.08 -4.32 -1.42
C TYR A 211 23.60 -3.80 -2.76
N LEU A 212 22.72 -2.79 -2.73
CA LEU A 212 22.05 -2.24 -3.90
C LEU A 212 22.87 -1.09 -4.49
N THR A 213 24.13 -1.37 -4.83
CA THR A 213 25.04 -0.34 -5.34
C THR A 213 24.47 0.30 -6.59
N GLY A 214 24.23 1.61 -6.53
CA GLY A 214 23.64 2.38 -7.62
C GLY A 214 22.14 2.64 -7.51
N TRP A 215 21.40 1.98 -6.61
CA TRP A 215 19.99 2.29 -6.33
C TRP A 215 19.82 3.25 -5.14
N ASP A 216 19.08 4.33 -5.35
CA ASP A 216 18.58 5.25 -4.34
C ASP A 216 17.29 4.67 -3.73
N ILE A 217 17.40 4.12 -2.53
CA ILE A 217 16.26 3.61 -1.76
C ILE A 217 15.60 4.77 -1.01
N VAL A 218 14.34 5.01 -1.33
CA VAL A 218 13.51 6.04 -0.72
C VAL A 218 12.46 5.37 0.17
N ALA A 219 12.43 5.75 1.45
CA ALA A 219 11.34 5.36 2.33
C ALA A 219 10.10 6.17 1.96
N GLY A 220 9.04 5.48 1.56
CA GLY A 220 7.71 6.01 1.38
C GLY A 220 6.95 6.15 2.71
N PRO A 221 5.64 6.38 2.66
CA PRO A 221 4.82 6.52 3.86
C PRO A 221 4.62 5.16 4.57
N ILE A 222 4.27 5.24 5.86
CA ILE A 222 3.89 4.05 6.65
C ILE A 222 2.52 3.55 6.21
N CYS A 223 1.54 4.45 6.05
CA CYS A 223 0.22 4.12 5.53
C CYS A 223 0.23 4.24 4.00
N ALA A 224 -0.31 3.24 3.31
CA ALA A 224 -0.47 3.30 1.87
C ALA A 224 -1.35 4.49 1.43
N GLY A 225 -2.32 4.92 2.25
CA GLY A 225 -3.21 6.04 1.94
C GLY A 225 -2.52 7.39 1.70
N GLU A 226 -1.27 7.55 2.14
CA GLU A 226 -0.45 8.73 1.86
C GLU A 226 0.30 8.67 0.53
N LEU A 227 0.36 7.50 -0.12
CA LEU A 227 1.12 7.31 -1.35
C LEU A 227 0.75 8.32 -2.45
N PRO A 228 -0.52 8.72 -2.64
CA PRO A 228 -0.87 9.77 -3.60
C PRO A 228 -0.17 11.10 -3.32
N LEU A 229 -0.13 11.54 -2.05
CA LEU A 229 0.54 12.78 -1.66
C LEU A 229 2.06 12.65 -1.77
N PHE A 230 2.60 11.50 -1.39
CA PHE A 230 4.03 11.21 -1.52
C PHE A 230 4.52 11.24 -2.97
N MET A 231 3.70 10.76 -3.91
CA MET A 231 4.01 10.80 -5.34
C MET A 231 3.86 12.19 -5.96
N GLY A 232 3.05 13.06 -5.34
CA GLY A 232 2.83 14.44 -5.79
C GLY A 232 2.35 14.47 -7.24
N GLU A 233 3.01 15.26 -8.09
CA GLU A 233 2.68 15.39 -9.52
C GLU A 233 2.87 14.08 -10.31
N LYS A 234 3.49 13.05 -9.74
CA LYS A 234 3.54 11.72 -10.37
C LYS A 234 2.28 10.90 -10.14
N TRP A 235 1.33 11.39 -9.34
CA TRP A 235 0.02 10.79 -9.14
C TRP A 235 -1.06 11.59 -9.87
N GLN A 236 -1.60 11.03 -10.95
CA GLN A 236 -2.59 11.68 -11.79
C GLN A 236 -3.99 11.06 -11.57
N PRO A 237 -5.03 11.89 -11.38
CA PRO A 237 -6.40 11.38 -11.31
C PRO A 237 -6.81 10.73 -12.63
N PRO A 238 -7.71 9.73 -12.61
CA PRO A 238 -8.41 9.31 -13.82
C PRO A 238 -9.18 10.49 -14.47
N GLU A 239 -9.30 10.48 -15.78
CA GLU A 239 -10.17 11.43 -16.50
C GLU A 239 -11.64 11.20 -16.06
N GLU A 240 -12.39 12.30 -15.88
CA GLU A 240 -13.83 12.28 -15.54
C GLU A 240 -14.73 11.87 -16.72
#